data_AF-K1UV09-F1
#
_entry.id   AF-K1UV09-F1
#
_cell.length_a   1.000
_cell.length_b   1.000
_cell.length_c   1.000
_cell.angle_alpha   90.00
_cell.angle_beta   90.00
_cell.angle_gamma   90.00
#
_symmetry.space_group_name_H-M   'P 1'
#
loop_
_entity.id
_entity.type
_entity.pdbx_description
1 polymer ?
#
loop_
_entity_poly.entity_id
_entity_poly.type
_entity_poly.pdbx_seq_one_letter_code
_entity_poly.pdbx_strand_id
1 'polypeptide(L)'
;MKHFPVQIIGGIILHQGRIAEMKTGEGKTLVATLPAYLNALSGKGVHIVTVNDYLARRDSEWMGKLYRFLGLSVGLIVHELNNDERRAAYSADITYGTNNEMGFDYLRDNMIAYAEQRVQRGHSFAIVDEVDSILIDEARTPLIISGVGDKSTDLYKIADSFAKTLKKVTVKELDSKQNAEEELSEDGDFVVDEKAKTATLTKSGIAKAEAYFNLENLMDSENITVLHHIEQAIKAIGV
;
A
#
# COMPACT_ATOMS: atom_id res chain seq x y z
N MET A 1 -35.49 -7.09 -22.03
CA MET A 1 -34.94 -8.45 -22.26
C MET A 1 -35.43 -9.35 -21.13
N LYS A 2 -35.68 -10.64 -21.38
CA LYS A 2 -36.08 -11.61 -20.35
C LYS A 2 -34.92 -12.58 -20.13
N HIS A 3 -34.51 -12.82 -18.89
CA HIS A 3 -33.50 -13.83 -18.59
C HIS A 3 -33.96 -15.23 -19.01
N PHE A 4 -33.07 -15.97 -19.66
CA PHE A 4 -33.27 -17.39 -19.96
C PHE A 4 -33.01 -18.26 -18.70
N PRO A 5 -33.57 -19.48 -18.62
CA PRO A 5 -33.33 -20.38 -17.47
C PRO A 5 -31.84 -20.62 -17.19
N VAL A 6 -31.01 -20.77 -18.23
CA VAL A 6 -29.55 -20.94 -18.11
C VAL A 6 -28.88 -19.72 -17.49
N GLN A 7 -29.40 -18.52 -17.76
CA GLN A 7 -28.87 -17.28 -17.19
C GLN A 7 -29.21 -17.15 -15.70
N ILE A 8 -30.37 -17.64 -15.28
CA ILE A 8 -30.73 -17.73 -13.86
C ILE A 8 -29.77 -18.66 -13.11
N ILE A 9 -29.47 -19.84 -13.70
CA ILE A 9 -28.50 -20.78 -13.14
C ILE A 9 -27.12 -20.13 -13.04
N GLY A 10 -26.67 -19.43 -14.08
CA GLY A 10 -25.42 -18.67 -14.05
C GLY A 10 -25.37 -17.65 -12.91
N GLY A 11 -26.46 -16.92 -12.69
CA GLY A 11 -26.56 -15.96 -11.58
C GLY A 11 -26.46 -16.61 -10.20
N ILE A 12 -27.06 -17.78 -10.01
CA ILE A 12 -26.95 -18.57 -8.77
C ILE A 12 -25.49 -19.03 -8.54
N ILE A 13 -24.83 -19.54 -9.58
CA ILE A 13 -23.43 -19.98 -9.51
C ILE A 13 -22.51 -18.82 -9.11
N LEU A 14 -22.67 -17.65 -9.74
CA LEU A 14 -21.90 -16.46 -9.41
C LEU A 14 -22.15 -15.99 -7.97
N HIS A 15 -23.41 -15.99 -7.51
CA HIS A 15 -23.73 -15.63 -6.12
C HIS A 15 -23.06 -16.56 -5.09
N GLN A 16 -22.87 -17.83 -5.44
CA GLN A 16 -22.14 -18.80 -4.60
C GLN A 16 -20.60 -18.61 -4.62
N GLY A 17 -20.08 -17.60 -5.33
CA GLY A 17 -18.64 -17.36 -5.44
C GLY A 17 -17.93 -18.38 -6.35
N ARG A 18 -18.63 -18.93 -7.34
CA ARG A 18 -18.11 -19.94 -8.28
C ARG A 18 -18.01 -19.37 -9.69
N ILE A 19 -17.21 -20.03 -10.53
CA ILE A 19 -17.06 -19.68 -11.95
C ILE A 19 -18.26 -20.24 -12.73
N ALA A 20 -18.97 -19.37 -13.44
CA ALA A 20 -20.01 -19.74 -14.39
C ALA A 20 -19.44 -19.73 -15.82
N GLU A 21 -19.06 -20.91 -16.33
CA GLU A 21 -18.60 -21.03 -17.71
C GLU A 21 -19.79 -20.92 -18.68
N MET A 22 -19.75 -19.91 -19.54
CA MET A 22 -20.80 -19.62 -20.51
C MET A 22 -20.17 -19.22 -21.84
N LYS A 23 -20.70 -19.76 -22.95
CA LYS A 23 -20.21 -19.42 -24.29
C LYS A 23 -20.49 -17.96 -24.62
N THR A 24 -19.67 -17.35 -25.47
CA THR A 24 -19.91 -16.01 -26.01
C THR A 24 -21.28 -15.94 -26.66
N GLY A 25 -22.06 -14.90 -26.33
CA GLY A 25 -23.43 -14.74 -26.81
C GLY A 25 -24.51 -15.28 -25.86
N GLU A 26 -24.17 -16.09 -24.85
CA GLU A 26 -25.12 -16.56 -23.82
C GLU A 26 -25.55 -15.45 -22.83
N GLY A 27 -24.97 -14.25 -22.95
CA GLY A 27 -25.36 -13.06 -22.21
C GLY A 27 -24.72 -12.93 -20.83
N LYS A 28 -23.41 -13.20 -20.69
CA LYS A 28 -22.62 -13.01 -19.45
C LYS A 28 -22.92 -11.66 -18.76
N THR A 29 -22.95 -10.56 -19.52
CA THR A 29 -23.27 -9.21 -19.02
C THR A 29 -24.64 -9.15 -18.34
N LEU A 30 -25.67 -9.77 -18.95
CA LEU A 30 -27.02 -9.80 -18.38
C LEU A 30 -27.10 -10.74 -17.17
N VAL A 31 -26.34 -11.84 -17.17
CA VAL A 31 -26.25 -12.78 -16.05
C VAL A 31 -25.68 -12.10 -14.81
N ALA A 32 -24.63 -11.30 -14.96
CA ALA A 32 -23.98 -10.58 -13.85
C ALA A 32 -24.94 -9.67 -13.08
N THR A 33 -26.03 -9.20 -13.71
CA THR A 33 -27.04 -8.35 -13.05
C THR A 33 -27.75 -9.03 -11.88
N LEU A 34 -27.94 -10.34 -11.93
CA LEU A 34 -28.64 -11.10 -10.90
C LEU A 34 -27.86 -11.12 -9.56
N PRO A 35 -26.61 -11.65 -9.50
CA PRO A 35 -25.82 -11.65 -8.29
C PRO A 35 -25.36 -10.24 -7.88
N ALA A 36 -25.16 -9.32 -8.84
CA ALA A 36 -24.78 -7.96 -8.50
C ALA A 36 -25.91 -7.25 -7.74
N TYR A 37 -27.14 -7.33 -8.24
CA TYR A 37 -28.30 -6.76 -7.54
C TYR A 37 -28.47 -7.38 -6.15
N LEU A 38 -28.50 -8.72 -6.05
CA LEU A 38 -28.73 -9.43 -4.79
C LEU A 38 -27.67 -9.06 -3.72
N ASN A 39 -26.39 -9.05 -4.08
CA ASN A 39 -25.32 -8.74 -3.12
C ASN A 39 -25.25 -7.23 -2.79
N ALA A 40 -25.63 -6.36 -3.72
CA ALA A 40 -25.68 -4.92 -3.50
C ALA A 40 -26.71 -4.51 -2.43
N LEU A 41 -27.78 -5.31 -2.23
CA LEU A 41 -28.77 -5.08 -1.16
C LEU A 41 -28.17 -5.09 0.26
N SER A 42 -26.98 -5.65 0.44
CA SER A 42 -26.27 -5.59 1.72
C SER A 42 -25.74 -4.18 2.07
N GLY A 43 -25.70 -3.26 1.10
CA GLY A 43 -25.13 -1.91 1.24
C GLY A 43 -23.61 -1.87 1.27
N LYS A 44 -22.93 -3.02 1.18
CA LYS A 44 -21.46 -3.13 1.30
C LYS A 44 -20.71 -3.00 -0.04
N GLY A 45 -21.42 -2.70 -1.13
CA GLY A 45 -20.86 -2.54 -2.48
C GLY A 45 -20.58 -3.85 -3.21
N VAL A 46 -20.70 -3.82 -4.54
CA VAL A 46 -20.31 -4.90 -5.47
C VAL A 46 -19.38 -4.35 -6.54
N HIS A 47 -18.24 -5.00 -6.76
CA HIS A 47 -17.32 -4.65 -7.85
C HIS A 47 -17.56 -5.56 -9.06
N ILE A 48 -17.77 -4.97 -10.24
CA ILE A 48 -17.82 -5.70 -11.51
C ILE A 48 -16.56 -5.35 -12.29
N VAL A 49 -15.68 -6.33 -12.42
CA VAL A 49 -14.35 -6.19 -13.00
C VAL A 49 -14.38 -6.67 -14.45
N THR A 50 -13.87 -5.84 -15.35
CA THR A 50 -13.74 -6.16 -16.78
C THR A 50 -12.29 -5.97 -17.22
N VAL A 51 -11.96 -6.44 -18.42
CA VAL A 51 -10.59 -6.36 -18.98
C VAL A 51 -10.19 -4.97 -19.47
N ASN A 52 -11.14 -4.06 -19.74
CA ASN A 52 -10.82 -2.71 -20.22
C ASN A 52 -11.91 -1.66 -19.93
N ASP A 53 -11.50 -0.39 -19.94
CA ASP A 53 -12.34 0.77 -19.64
C ASP A 53 -13.54 0.91 -20.59
N TYR A 54 -13.41 0.48 -21.85
CA TYR A 54 -14.51 0.53 -22.81
C TYR A 54 -15.66 -0.41 -22.40
N LEU A 55 -15.34 -1.66 -22.04
CA LEU A 55 -16.32 -2.64 -21.57
C LEU A 55 -16.94 -2.20 -20.25
N ALA A 56 -16.12 -1.74 -19.28
CA ALA A 56 -16.60 -1.20 -18.01
C ALA A 56 -17.61 -0.07 -18.24
N ARG A 57 -17.27 0.91 -19.09
CA ARG A 57 -18.15 2.04 -19.41
C ARG A 57 -19.44 1.57 -20.07
N ARG A 58 -19.33 0.82 -21.17
CA ARG A 58 -20.48 0.30 -21.93
C ARG A 58 -21.46 -0.45 -21.02
N ASP A 59 -20.94 -1.36 -20.20
CA ASP A 59 -21.78 -2.23 -19.37
C ASP A 59 -22.37 -1.47 -18.17
N SER A 60 -21.63 -0.54 -17.58
CA SER A 60 -22.15 0.35 -16.53
C SER A 60 -23.29 1.25 -17.03
N GLU A 61 -23.22 1.74 -18.26
CA GLU A 61 -24.26 2.57 -18.87
C GLU A 61 -25.46 1.74 -19.28
N TRP A 62 -25.22 0.57 -19.87
CA TRP A 62 -26.28 -0.30 -20.38
C TRP A 62 -27.03 -1.00 -19.26
N MET A 63 -26.34 -1.75 -18.40
CA MET A 63 -26.96 -2.45 -17.26
C MET A 63 -27.30 -1.48 -16.13
N GLY A 64 -26.63 -0.33 -16.02
CA GLY A 64 -26.98 0.67 -15.02
C GLY A 64 -28.40 1.23 -15.15
N LYS A 65 -29.01 1.19 -16.35
CA LYS A 65 -30.43 1.51 -16.52
C LYS A 65 -31.33 0.59 -15.69
N LEU A 66 -31.00 -0.70 -15.63
CA LEU A 66 -31.72 -1.69 -14.83
C LEU A 66 -31.51 -1.45 -13.34
N TYR A 67 -30.27 -1.27 -12.90
CA TYR A 67 -29.96 -1.05 -11.49
C TYR A 67 -30.62 0.23 -10.95
N ARG A 68 -30.52 1.35 -11.68
CA ARG A 68 -31.16 2.62 -11.33
C ARG A 68 -32.67 2.54 -11.30
N PHE A 69 -33.27 1.79 -12.23
CA PHE A 69 -34.72 1.52 -12.20
C PHE A 69 -35.14 0.79 -10.91
N LEU A 70 -34.29 -0.11 -10.40
CA LEU A 70 -34.52 -0.84 -9.15
C LEU A 70 -34.03 -0.09 -7.89
N GLY A 71 -33.62 1.18 -8.02
CA GLY A 71 -33.21 2.04 -6.91
C GLY A 71 -31.76 1.91 -6.47
N LEU A 72 -30.90 1.19 -7.21
CA LEU A 72 -29.47 1.10 -6.92
C LEU A 72 -28.65 2.14 -7.68
N SER A 73 -27.62 2.66 -7.03
CA SER A 73 -26.61 3.53 -7.62
C SER A 73 -25.52 2.74 -8.35
N VAL A 74 -24.93 3.35 -9.38
CA VAL A 74 -23.90 2.72 -10.21
C VAL A 74 -22.72 3.67 -10.38
N GLY A 75 -21.53 3.21 -10.00
CA GLY A 75 -20.27 3.90 -10.20
C GLY A 75 -19.46 3.28 -11.32
N LEU A 76 -18.52 4.05 -11.87
CA LEU A 76 -17.58 3.62 -12.90
C LEU A 76 -16.19 4.09 -12.49
N ILE A 77 -15.21 3.19 -12.50
CA ILE A 77 -13.79 3.44 -12.26
C ILE A 77 -13.05 3.24 -13.58
N VAL A 78 -12.42 4.32 -14.05
CA VAL A 78 -11.64 4.40 -15.29
C VAL A 78 -10.43 5.31 -15.05
N HIS A 79 -9.47 5.28 -15.98
CA HIS A 79 -8.18 5.94 -15.78
C HIS A 79 -8.25 7.43 -15.40
N GLU A 80 -9.12 8.20 -16.06
CA GLU A 80 -9.13 9.68 -16.00
C GLU A 80 -9.85 10.28 -14.77
N LEU A 81 -10.15 9.48 -13.74
CA LEU A 81 -10.87 9.96 -12.56
C LEU A 81 -9.93 10.47 -11.46
N ASN A 82 -10.29 11.61 -10.88
CA ASN A 82 -9.67 12.11 -9.66
C ASN A 82 -10.17 11.36 -8.40
N ASN A 83 -9.54 11.61 -7.24
CA ASN A 83 -9.85 10.87 -6.02
C ASN A 83 -11.29 11.08 -5.50
N ASP A 84 -11.87 12.26 -5.70
CA ASP A 84 -13.24 12.54 -5.25
C ASP A 84 -14.26 11.82 -6.13
N GLU A 85 -14.02 11.79 -7.44
CA GLU A 85 -14.81 11.01 -8.39
C GLU A 85 -14.70 9.50 -8.12
N ARG A 86 -13.49 9.00 -7.83
CA ARG A 86 -13.29 7.59 -7.43
C ARG A 86 -14.04 7.26 -6.15
N ARG A 87 -13.95 8.12 -5.13
CA ARG A 87 -14.67 7.92 -3.87
C ARG A 87 -16.18 7.90 -4.07
N ALA A 88 -16.72 8.78 -4.92
CA ALA A 88 -18.12 8.76 -5.29
C ALA A 88 -18.50 7.45 -6.03
N ALA A 89 -17.65 6.99 -6.95
CA ALA A 89 -17.88 5.76 -7.71
C ALA A 89 -17.82 4.48 -6.83
N TYR A 90 -16.88 4.38 -5.89
CA TYR A 90 -16.85 3.27 -4.92
C TYR A 90 -17.96 3.34 -3.89
N SER A 91 -18.50 4.54 -3.60
CA SER A 91 -19.65 4.71 -2.71
C SER A 91 -20.97 4.21 -3.31
N ALA A 92 -21.02 3.99 -4.62
CA ALA A 92 -22.17 3.42 -5.29
C ALA A 92 -22.41 1.95 -4.90
N ASP A 93 -23.65 1.47 -4.99
CA ASP A 93 -24.03 0.10 -4.66
C ASP A 93 -23.34 -0.93 -5.56
N ILE A 94 -23.13 -0.57 -6.83
CA ILE A 94 -22.42 -1.37 -7.82
C ILE A 94 -21.38 -0.50 -8.51
N THR A 95 -20.13 -0.93 -8.54
CA THR A 95 -19.02 -0.21 -9.16
C THR A 95 -18.43 -1.05 -10.29
N TYR A 96 -18.47 -0.54 -11.51
CA TYR A 96 -17.77 -1.12 -12.66
C TYR A 96 -16.35 -0.58 -12.74
N GLY A 97 -15.41 -1.39 -13.21
CA GLY A 97 -14.07 -0.91 -13.54
C GLY A 97 -13.19 -2.02 -14.09
N THR A 98 -11.90 -1.71 -14.20
CA THR A 98 -10.88 -2.68 -14.60
C THR A 98 -10.12 -3.22 -13.39
N ASN A 99 -9.54 -4.40 -13.55
CA ASN A 99 -8.67 -5.02 -12.56
C ASN A 99 -7.49 -4.10 -12.20
N ASN A 100 -6.88 -3.45 -13.20
CA ASN A 100 -5.75 -2.55 -13.01
C ASN A 100 -6.12 -1.32 -12.18
N GLU A 101 -7.21 -0.62 -12.54
CA GLU A 101 -7.60 0.60 -11.81
C GLU A 101 -8.01 0.29 -10.37
N MET A 102 -8.80 -0.76 -10.15
CA MET A 102 -9.20 -1.19 -8.81
C MET A 102 -8.01 -1.69 -7.98
N GLY A 103 -7.07 -2.40 -8.59
CA GLY A 103 -5.86 -2.87 -7.92
C GLY A 103 -4.90 -1.73 -7.55
N PHE A 104 -4.71 -0.74 -8.43
CA PHE A 104 -3.91 0.43 -8.10
C PHE A 104 -4.57 1.35 -7.09
N ASP A 105 -5.90 1.48 -7.09
CA ASP A 105 -6.62 2.19 -6.03
C ASP A 105 -6.41 1.51 -4.67
N TYR A 106 -6.45 0.18 -4.62
CA TYR A 106 -6.12 -0.57 -3.40
C TYR A 106 -4.69 -0.27 -2.92
N LEU A 107 -3.71 -0.30 -3.82
CA LEU A 107 -2.32 0.02 -3.45
C LEU A 107 -2.17 1.47 -2.97
N ARG A 108 -2.78 2.44 -3.65
CA ARG A 108 -2.78 3.86 -3.26
C ARG A 108 -3.43 4.07 -1.89
N ASP A 109 -4.56 3.41 -1.61
CA ASP A 109 -5.26 3.50 -0.33
C ASP A 109 -4.47 2.93 0.87
N ASN A 110 -3.43 2.13 0.60
CA ASN A 110 -2.50 1.62 1.61
C ASN A 110 -1.22 2.48 1.75
N MET A 111 -1.06 3.52 0.92
CA MET A 111 0.07 4.46 0.97
C MET A 111 -0.30 5.85 1.52
N ILE A 112 -1.59 6.12 1.75
CA ILE A 112 -2.06 7.38 2.33
C ILE A 112 -1.74 7.51 3.82
N ALA A 113 -1.64 8.75 4.31
CA ALA A 113 -1.38 9.05 5.72
C ALA A 113 -2.65 9.00 6.59
N TYR A 114 -3.79 9.42 6.04
CA TYR A 114 -5.05 9.55 6.79
C TYR A 114 -6.14 8.69 6.17
N ALA A 115 -6.90 7.96 6.99
CA ALA A 115 -7.89 6.98 6.53
C ALA A 115 -9.02 7.62 5.70
N GLU A 116 -9.33 8.89 5.95
CA GLU A 116 -10.36 9.66 5.25
C GLU A 116 -9.99 9.94 3.78
N GLN A 117 -8.71 9.80 3.43
CA GLN A 117 -8.22 9.98 2.06
C GLN A 117 -8.47 8.75 1.17
N ARG A 118 -8.87 7.60 1.74
CA ARG A 118 -9.20 6.39 0.96
C ARG A 118 -10.29 6.66 -0.06
N VAL A 119 -10.17 6.02 -1.21
CA VAL A 119 -11.21 6.05 -2.25
C VAL A 119 -12.10 4.81 -2.19
N GLN A 120 -11.56 3.64 -1.80
CA GLN A 120 -12.32 2.40 -1.66
C GLN A 120 -13.01 2.28 -0.30
N ARG A 121 -14.08 1.50 -0.25
CA ARG A 121 -14.88 1.26 0.97
C ARG A 121 -14.92 -0.19 1.45
N GLY A 122 -14.00 -1.04 0.97
CA GLY A 122 -13.89 -2.47 1.30
C GLY A 122 -14.03 -3.40 0.09
N HIS A 123 -13.90 -4.71 0.32
CA HIS A 123 -13.89 -5.74 -0.71
C HIS A 123 -14.93 -6.84 -0.41
N SER A 124 -16.21 -6.50 -0.57
CA SER A 124 -17.33 -7.36 -0.13
C SER A 124 -17.66 -8.47 -1.11
N PHE A 125 -17.80 -8.13 -2.39
CA PHE A 125 -18.14 -9.08 -3.44
C PHE A 125 -17.63 -8.55 -4.79
N ALA A 126 -17.00 -9.42 -5.58
CA ALA A 126 -16.50 -9.09 -6.90
C ALA A 126 -16.97 -10.11 -7.95
N ILE A 127 -17.45 -9.62 -9.08
CA ILE A 127 -17.75 -10.43 -10.27
C ILE A 127 -16.68 -10.08 -11.30
N VAL A 128 -15.91 -11.07 -11.72
CA VAL A 128 -14.84 -10.90 -12.71
C VAL A 128 -15.34 -11.43 -14.06
N ASP A 129 -15.53 -10.54 -15.02
CA ASP A 129 -15.79 -10.93 -16.41
C ASP A 129 -14.46 -11.29 -17.10
N GLU A 130 -14.49 -12.29 -18.00
CA GLU A 130 -13.29 -12.89 -18.60
C GLU A 130 -12.23 -13.28 -17.55
N VAL A 131 -12.65 -14.10 -16.58
CA VAL A 131 -11.85 -14.52 -15.43
C VAL A 131 -10.52 -15.20 -15.79
N ASP A 132 -10.47 -15.91 -16.92
CA ASP A 132 -9.26 -16.51 -17.47
C ASP A 132 -8.25 -15.44 -17.89
N SER A 133 -8.70 -14.42 -18.62
CA SER A 133 -7.84 -13.30 -19.04
C SER A 133 -7.28 -12.56 -17.81
N ILE A 134 -8.12 -12.27 -16.82
CA ILE A 134 -7.73 -11.43 -15.67
C ILE A 134 -6.92 -12.22 -14.63
N LEU A 135 -7.39 -13.40 -14.21
CA LEU A 135 -6.78 -14.14 -13.10
C LEU A 135 -5.71 -15.15 -13.53
N ILE A 136 -5.55 -15.42 -14.84
CA ILE A 136 -4.49 -16.29 -15.36
C ILE A 136 -3.50 -15.49 -16.22
N ASP A 137 -3.97 -14.86 -17.30
CA ASP A 137 -3.06 -14.26 -18.28
C ASP A 137 -2.42 -12.95 -17.78
N GLU A 138 -3.21 -12.08 -17.14
CA GLU A 138 -2.74 -10.80 -16.60
C GLU A 138 -2.05 -10.96 -15.24
N ALA A 139 -2.42 -11.97 -14.46
CA ALA A 139 -1.86 -12.23 -13.13
C ALA A 139 -0.38 -12.67 -13.13
N ARG A 140 0.27 -12.75 -14.30
CA ARG A 140 1.70 -13.08 -14.43
C ARG A 140 2.62 -11.99 -13.91
N THR A 141 2.17 -10.73 -13.90
CA THR A 141 2.97 -9.58 -13.46
C THR A 141 2.26 -8.88 -12.30
N PRO A 142 2.94 -8.60 -11.18
CA PRO A 142 2.32 -7.89 -10.08
C PRO A 142 2.05 -6.42 -10.42
N LEU A 143 1.08 -5.82 -9.72
CA LEU A 143 0.87 -4.37 -9.71
C LEU A 143 1.92 -3.71 -8.82
N ILE A 144 2.69 -2.77 -9.37
CA ILE A 144 3.79 -2.10 -8.68
C ILE A 144 3.62 -0.59 -8.78
N ILE A 145 3.66 0.10 -7.64
CA ILE A 145 3.87 1.56 -7.58
C ILE A 145 5.34 1.79 -7.26
N SER A 146 6.10 2.31 -8.23
CA SER A 146 7.48 2.71 -8.01
C SER A 146 7.53 4.17 -7.57
N GLY A 147 8.17 4.43 -6.42
CA GLY A 147 8.57 5.76 -6.00
C GLY A 147 10.03 6.01 -6.38
N VAL A 148 10.37 7.26 -6.70
CA VAL A 148 11.78 7.68 -6.70
C VAL A 148 12.22 7.63 -5.23
N GLY A 149 13.19 6.76 -4.90
CA GLY A 149 13.70 6.68 -3.54
C GLY A 149 14.24 8.03 -3.07
N ASP A 150 14.19 8.27 -1.75
CA ASP A 150 14.71 9.49 -1.17
C ASP A 150 16.18 9.69 -1.58
N LYS A 151 16.51 10.86 -2.13
CA LYS A 151 17.89 11.24 -2.45
C LYS A 151 18.64 11.53 -1.15
N SER A 152 19.02 10.48 -0.41
CA SER A 152 19.80 10.57 0.83
C SER A 152 21.31 10.42 0.60
N THR A 153 21.79 10.43 -0.66
CA THR A 153 23.21 10.20 -0.97
C THR A 153 24.16 11.17 -0.28
N ASP A 154 23.75 12.42 -0.04
CA ASP A 154 24.64 13.41 0.59
C ASP A 154 24.66 13.28 2.10
N LEU A 155 23.54 12.93 2.74
CA LEU A 155 23.49 12.74 4.19
C LEU A 155 24.35 11.53 4.62
N TYR A 156 24.37 10.46 3.80
CA TYR A 156 25.30 9.34 4.02
C TYR A 156 26.76 9.76 3.97
N LYS A 157 27.16 10.62 3.03
CA LYS A 157 28.54 11.11 2.94
C LYS A 157 28.91 12.02 4.12
N ILE A 158 27.98 12.87 4.54
CA ILE A 158 28.17 13.77 5.68
C ILE A 158 28.28 12.96 6.97
N ALA A 159 27.39 11.99 7.18
CA ALA A 159 27.41 11.10 8.34
C ALA A 159 28.68 10.22 8.38
N ASP A 160 29.14 9.69 7.24
CA ASP A 160 30.41 8.94 7.14
C ASP A 160 31.61 9.84 7.46
N SER A 161 31.63 11.07 6.92
CA SER A 161 32.69 12.05 7.21
C SER A 161 32.73 12.39 8.69
N PHE A 162 31.56 12.62 9.30
CA PHE A 162 31.43 12.85 10.74
C PHE A 162 31.90 11.65 11.56
N ALA A 163 31.42 10.44 11.25
CA ALA A 163 31.75 9.23 12.00
C ALA A 163 33.27 8.94 11.99
N LYS A 164 33.98 9.26 10.90
CA LYS A 164 35.45 9.19 10.82
C LYS A 164 36.20 10.19 11.71
N THR A 165 35.54 11.27 12.13
CA THR A 165 36.13 12.23 13.09
C THR A 165 36.01 11.77 14.54
N LEU A 166 35.17 10.77 14.82
CA LEU A 166 34.89 10.30 16.17
C LEU A 166 35.94 9.30 16.65
N LYS A 167 36.31 9.40 17.93
CA LYS A 167 37.21 8.46 18.59
C LYS A 167 36.44 7.19 18.97
N LYS A 168 36.79 6.06 18.35
CA LYS A 168 36.24 4.73 18.63
C LYS A 168 36.86 4.11 19.88
N VAL A 169 36.02 3.50 20.73
CA VAL A 169 36.44 2.61 21.82
C VAL A 169 35.79 1.25 21.62
N THR A 170 36.57 0.17 21.72
CA THR A 170 36.07 -1.20 21.53
C THR A 170 36.09 -1.95 22.85
N VAL A 171 34.97 -2.58 23.20
CA VAL A 171 34.81 -3.42 24.39
C VAL A 171 34.33 -4.81 23.99
N LYS A 172 34.78 -5.84 24.73
CA LYS A 172 34.41 -7.23 24.45
C LYS A 172 32.94 -7.54 24.76
N GLU A 173 32.40 -6.90 25.79
CA GLU A 173 31.01 -7.02 26.21
C GLU A 173 30.67 -5.82 27.12
N LEU A 174 29.56 -5.13 26.86
CA LEU A 174 29.02 -4.13 27.78
C LEU A 174 28.26 -4.83 28.92
N ASP A 175 28.81 -4.79 30.14
CA ASP A 175 28.15 -5.39 31.30
C ASP A 175 26.92 -4.57 31.71
N SER A 176 25.76 -5.22 31.70
CA SER A 176 24.42 -4.61 31.71
C SER A 176 24.01 -3.84 32.98
N LYS A 177 24.86 -3.72 34.03
CA LYS A 177 24.35 -3.28 35.34
C LYS A 177 25.14 -2.35 36.25
N GLN A 178 26.31 -1.78 35.93
CA GLN A 178 26.79 -0.71 36.84
C GLN A 178 27.80 0.32 36.33
N ASN A 179 28.51 0.12 35.21
CA ASN A 179 29.59 1.06 34.83
C ASN A 179 29.48 1.63 33.41
N ALA A 180 28.37 1.40 32.70
CA ALA A 180 28.24 1.86 31.31
C ALA A 180 28.39 3.39 31.21
N GLU A 181 27.67 4.20 31.99
CA GLU A 181 27.75 5.66 31.83
C GLU A 181 29.11 6.28 32.20
N GLU A 182 29.84 5.72 33.17
CA GLU A 182 31.15 6.22 33.58
C GLU A 182 32.27 5.74 32.64
N GLU A 183 32.27 4.47 32.23
CA GLU A 183 33.24 3.93 31.24
C GLU A 183 32.98 4.44 29.81
N LEU A 184 31.73 4.74 29.43
CA LEU A 184 31.40 5.32 28.13
C LEU A 184 31.80 6.80 28.03
N SER A 185 32.02 7.53 29.14
CA SER A 185 32.19 9.00 29.09
C SER A 185 33.63 9.50 28.92
N GLU A 186 34.64 8.75 29.38
CA GLU A 186 35.99 9.33 29.53
C GLU A 186 36.97 9.04 28.40
N ASP A 187 36.76 8.00 27.57
CA ASP A 187 37.78 7.55 26.61
C ASP A 187 37.40 7.60 25.13
N GLY A 188 36.14 7.88 24.76
CA GLY A 188 35.71 7.85 23.36
C GLY A 188 34.42 8.60 23.03
N ASP A 189 34.20 8.79 21.73
CA ASP A 189 32.99 9.42 21.19
C ASP A 189 31.91 8.37 20.84
N PHE A 190 32.30 7.13 20.55
CA PHE A 190 31.38 6.01 20.41
C PHE A 190 32.03 4.70 20.84
N VAL A 191 31.20 3.80 21.37
CA VAL A 191 31.63 2.49 21.88
C VAL A 191 31.08 1.38 21.00
N VAL A 192 31.95 0.44 20.68
CA VAL A 192 31.62 -0.78 19.93
C VAL A 192 31.67 -1.98 20.85
N ASP A 193 30.56 -2.71 20.89
CA ASP A 193 30.46 -4.01 21.55
C ASP A 193 30.68 -5.11 20.49
N GLU A 194 31.79 -5.84 20.61
CA GLU A 194 32.15 -6.90 19.65
C GLU A 194 31.22 -8.12 19.72
N LYS A 195 30.69 -8.43 20.92
CA LYS A 195 29.81 -9.58 21.12
C LYS A 195 28.41 -9.30 20.62
N ALA A 196 27.89 -8.10 20.91
CA ALA A 196 26.57 -7.66 20.46
C ALA A 196 26.56 -7.12 19.02
N LYS A 197 27.74 -6.81 18.45
CA LYS A 197 27.88 -6.21 17.12
C LYS A 197 27.10 -4.89 16.99
N THR A 198 27.20 -4.07 18.02
CA THR A 198 26.52 -2.77 18.13
C THR A 198 27.53 -1.65 18.32
N ALA A 199 27.21 -0.46 17.81
CA ALA A 199 27.97 0.76 18.03
C ALA A 199 27.02 1.82 18.59
N THR A 200 27.38 2.46 19.72
CA THR A 200 26.53 3.44 20.41
C THR A 200 27.33 4.71 20.69
N LEU A 201 26.73 5.87 20.45
CA LEU A 201 27.34 7.16 20.79
C LEU A 201 27.44 7.34 22.31
N THR A 202 28.53 7.98 22.75
CA THR A 202 28.69 8.42 24.13
C THR A 202 28.09 9.82 24.32
N LYS A 203 28.00 10.33 25.56
CA LYS A 203 27.60 11.72 25.82
C LYS A 203 28.49 12.72 25.05
N SER A 204 29.80 12.43 24.95
CA SER A 204 30.75 13.22 24.12
C SER A 204 30.40 13.13 22.63
N GLY A 205 30.10 11.93 22.12
CA GLY A 205 29.71 11.73 20.73
C GLY A 205 28.41 12.45 20.35
N ILE A 206 27.43 12.45 21.24
CA ILE A 206 26.17 13.19 21.06
C ILE A 206 26.44 14.70 20.98
N ALA A 207 27.20 15.26 21.93
CA ALA A 207 27.53 16.69 21.91
C ALA A 207 28.30 17.10 20.64
N LYS A 208 29.20 16.24 20.15
CA LYS A 208 29.90 16.48 18.87
C LYS A 208 28.97 16.38 17.66
N ALA A 209 28.01 15.47 17.67
CA ALA A 209 27.00 15.36 16.62
C ALA A 209 26.11 16.62 16.60
N GLU A 210 25.63 17.06 17.75
CA GLU A 210 24.84 18.29 17.89
C GLU A 210 25.61 19.50 17.35
N ALA A 211 26.89 19.64 17.69
CA ALA A 211 27.72 20.72 17.16
C ALA A 211 27.99 20.61 15.65
N TYR A 212 28.26 19.40 15.13
CA TYR A 212 28.60 19.18 13.73
C TYR A 212 27.41 19.39 12.79
N PHE A 213 26.23 18.93 13.20
CA PHE A 213 24.98 19.06 12.45
C PHE A 213 24.19 20.33 12.81
N ASN A 214 24.71 21.14 13.73
CA ASN A 214 24.09 22.37 14.23
C ASN A 214 22.66 22.14 14.75
N LEU A 215 22.52 21.16 15.65
CA LEU A 215 21.27 20.75 16.29
C LEU A 215 21.28 21.13 17.76
N GLU A 216 20.13 21.53 18.31
CA GLU A 216 20.00 21.81 19.75
C GLU A 216 19.93 20.52 20.57
N ASN A 217 19.25 19.50 20.05
CA ASN A 217 19.17 18.18 20.65
C ASN A 217 19.06 17.11 19.55
N LEU A 218 20.02 16.18 19.52
CA LEU A 218 20.03 15.10 18.52
C LEU A 218 18.84 14.14 18.68
N MET A 219 18.28 14.03 19.88
CA MET A 219 17.22 13.08 20.21
C MET A 219 15.81 13.60 19.91
N ASP A 220 15.67 14.81 19.37
CA ASP A 220 14.38 15.37 19.00
C ASP A 220 13.76 14.65 17.79
N SER A 221 12.43 14.60 17.73
CA SER A 221 11.68 13.90 16.68
C SER A 221 11.98 14.41 15.26
N GLU A 222 12.38 15.68 15.14
CA GLU A 222 12.76 16.30 13.86
C GLU A 222 14.10 15.77 13.34
N ASN A 223 14.96 15.25 14.22
CA ASN A 223 16.34 14.83 13.92
C ASN A 223 16.50 13.31 13.77
N ILE A 224 15.41 12.54 13.84
CA ILE A 224 15.41 11.06 13.74
C ILE A 224 16.19 10.58 12.51
N THR A 225 16.02 11.25 11.36
CA THR A 225 16.73 10.88 10.14
C THR A 225 18.24 11.05 10.29
N VAL A 226 18.71 12.14 10.89
CA VAL A 226 20.14 12.42 11.09
C VAL A 226 20.74 11.43 12.08
N LEU A 227 20.08 11.23 13.22
CA LEU A 227 20.47 10.24 14.22
C LEU A 227 20.62 8.85 13.60
N HIS A 228 19.64 8.40 12.82
CA HIS A 228 19.69 7.11 12.14
C HIS A 228 20.91 6.99 11.21
N HIS A 229 21.23 8.02 10.43
CA HIS A 229 22.39 7.99 9.53
C HIS A 229 23.72 7.97 10.29
N ILE A 230 23.83 8.69 11.41
CA ILE A 230 25.02 8.66 12.27
C ILE A 230 25.20 7.26 12.87
N GLU A 231 24.12 6.65 13.40
CA GLU A 231 24.16 5.29 13.93
C GLU A 231 24.60 4.26 12.89
N GLN A 232 24.08 4.36 11.65
CA GLN A 232 24.54 3.49 10.56
C GLN A 232 26.02 3.73 10.21
N ALA A 233 26.48 4.98 10.21
CA ALA A 233 27.86 5.32 9.89
C ALA A 233 28.86 4.80 10.95
N ILE A 234 28.57 5.00 12.25
CA ILE A 234 29.44 4.48 13.32
C ILE A 234 29.42 2.96 13.37
N LYS A 235 28.28 2.33 13.04
CA LYS A 235 28.19 0.87 12.93
C LYS A 235 29.05 0.35 11.79
N ALA A 236 29.05 1.01 10.63
CA ALA A 236 29.86 0.62 9.47
C ALA A 236 31.39 0.72 9.70
N ILE A 237 31.83 1.65 10.56
CA ILE A 237 33.25 1.79 10.98
C ILE A 237 33.57 0.83 12.14
N GLY A 238 32.57 0.60 12.99
CA GLY A 238 32.71 -0.02 14.28
C GLY A 238 32.75 -1.55 14.22
N VAL A 239 31.83 -2.13 13.46
CA VAL A 239 31.41 -3.54 13.48
C VAL A 239 31.69 -4.20 12.14
#